data_AF-A0A6V7I144-F1
#
_entry.id   AF-A0A6V7I144-F1
#
_cell.length_a   1.000
_cell.length_b   1.000
_cell.length_c   1.000
_cell.angle_alpha   90.00
_cell.angle_beta   90.00
_cell.angle_gamma   90.00
#
_symmetry.space_group_name_H-M   'P 1'
#
loop_
_entity.id
_entity.type
_entity.pdbx_description
1 polymer ?
#
loop_
_entity_poly.entity_id
_entity_poly.type
_entity_poly.pdbx_seq_one_letter_code
_entity_poly.pdbx_strand_id
1 'polypeptide(L)'
;VNDDKKKTSSALGMKRGVETSALLKFRSEHCVPKRVEEMQRAIIDRDFEKFAELTMIDSNQMHACVLDTYPPCFYLNDVSLSIIDLIHAYNAASNTIK
;
A
#
# COMPACT_ATOMS: atom_id res chain seq x y z
N VAL A 1 0.11 10.33 15.35
CA VAL A 1 -0.14 10.41 13.89
C VAL A 1 -0.74 11.78 13.64
N ASN A 2 -0.07 12.63 12.86
CA ASN A 2 -0.63 13.94 12.52
C ASN A 2 -1.78 13.73 11.51
N ASP A 3 -2.97 14.19 11.86
CA ASP A 3 -4.24 13.97 11.15
C ASP A 3 -4.65 15.18 10.29
N ASP A 4 -3.65 16.01 9.91
CA ASP A 4 -3.84 17.12 8.98
C ASP A 4 -4.56 16.63 7.72
N LYS A 5 -5.64 17.34 7.35
CA LYS A 5 -6.53 16.95 6.26
C LYS A 5 -5.75 16.62 4.99
N LYS A 6 -6.02 15.44 4.43
CA LYS A 6 -5.56 15.06 3.08
C LYS A 6 -5.85 16.20 2.12
N LYS A 7 -4.81 16.71 1.45
CA LYS A 7 -4.95 17.78 0.43
C LYS A 7 -5.89 17.39 -0.71
N THR A 8 -6.04 16.10 -0.99
CA THR A 8 -6.92 15.56 -2.02
C THR A 8 -7.80 14.46 -1.42
N SER A 9 -9.13 14.57 -1.56
CA SER A 9 -10.04 13.53 -1.08
C SER A 9 -9.82 12.22 -1.83
N SER A 10 -10.12 11.07 -1.19
CA SER A 10 -9.97 9.76 -1.83
C SER A 10 -10.80 9.64 -3.12
N ALA A 11 -12.03 10.17 -3.14
CA ALA A 11 -12.88 10.12 -4.33
C ALA A 11 -12.24 10.85 -5.52
N LEU A 12 -11.67 12.04 -5.29
CA LEU A 12 -10.99 12.79 -6.33
C LEU A 12 -9.67 12.12 -6.74
N GLY A 13 -8.89 11.65 -5.78
CA GLY A 13 -7.62 10.95 -6.03
C GLY A 13 -7.82 9.66 -6.83
N MET A 14 -8.81 8.85 -6.48
CA MET A 14 -9.12 7.59 -7.18
C MET A 14 -9.58 7.85 -8.62
N LYS A 15 -10.52 8.80 -8.83
CA LYS A 15 -10.97 9.16 -10.18
C LYS A 15 -9.80 9.61 -11.05
N ARG A 16 -8.98 10.51 -10.52
CA ARG A 16 -7.82 11.05 -11.25
C ARG A 16 -6.75 9.99 -11.51
N GLY A 17 -6.54 9.08 -10.56
CA GLY A 17 -5.65 7.94 -10.74
C GLY A 17 -6.08 7.03 -11.88
N VAL A 18 -7.38 6.73 -12.00
CA VAL A 18 -7.91 5.94 -13.13
C VAL A 18 -7.66 6.65 -14.46
N GLU A 19 -7.80 7.98 -14.49
CA GLU A 19 -7.63 8.77 -15.70
C GLU A 19 -6.17 8.95 -16.13
N THR A 20 -5.21 8.87 -15.20
CA THR A 20 -3.83 9.36 -15.45
C THR A 20 -2.70 8.40 -15.06
N SER A 21 -2.93 7.43 -14.18
CA SER A 21 -1.88 6.51 -13.72
C SER A 21 -1.83 5.23 -14.55
N ALA A 22 -0.75 5.05 -15.32
CA ALA A 22 -0.49 3.81 -16.01
C ALA A 22 -0.22 2.66 -15.03
N LEU A 23 0.40 2.96 -13.88
CA LEU A 23 0.65 1.97 -12.82
C LEU A 23 -0.65 1.45 -12.21
N LEU A 24 -1.67 2.31 -12.05
CA LEU A 24 -2.95 1.89 -11.49
C LEU A 24 -3.66 0.88 -12.40
N LYS A 25 -3.62 1.11 -13.72
CA LYS A 25 -4.17 0.15 -14.71
C LYS A 25 -3.47 -1.20 -14.61
N PHE A 26 -2.13 -1.21 -14.63
CA PHE A 26 -1.35 -2.44 -14.50
C PHE A 26 -1.65 -3.15 -13.17
N ARG A 27 -1.74 -2.39 -12.07
CA ARG A 27 -2.10 -2.90 -10.74
C ARG A 27 -3.45 -3.61 -10.76
N SER A 28 -4.48 -3.01 -11.34
CA SER A 28 -5.82 -3.62 -11.39
C SER A 28 -5.89 -4.86 -12.27
N GLU A 29 -5.17 -4.87 -13.40
CA GLU A 29 -5.23 -5.95 -14.38
C GLU A 29 -4.37 -7.17 -13.96
N HIS A 30 -3.24 -6.93 -13.27
CA HIS A 30 -2.24 -7.98 -13.06
C HIS A 30 -1.82 -8.19 -11.60
N CYS A 31 -1.77 -7.15 -10.77
CA CYS A 31 -1.27 -7.29 -9.40
C CYS A 31 -2.37 -7.71 -8.41
N VAL A 32 -3.50 -6.99 -8.42
CA VAL A 32 -4.57 -7.17 -7.44
C VAL A 32 -5.22 -8.55 -7.52
N PRO A 33 -5.58 -9.10 -8.71
CA PRO A 33 -6.21 -10.42 -8.77
C PRO A 33 -5.36 -11.51 -8.11
N LYS A 34 -4.06 -11.55 -8.41
CA LYS A 34 -3.11 -12.48 -7.81
C LYS A 34 -3.01 -12.30 -6.29
N ARG A 35 -2.88 -11.05 -5.82
CA ARG A 35 -2.75 -10.76 -4.39
C ARG A 35 -4.01 -11.08 -3.60
N VAL A 36 -5.20 -10.94 -4.19
CA VAL A 36 -6.46 -11.33 -3.54
C VAL A 36 -6.44 -12.83 -3.26
N GLU A 37 -6.06 -13.67 -4.22
CA GLU A 37 -5.97 -15.12 -4.01
C GLU A 37 -4.91 -15.51 -2.97
N GLU A 38 -3.74 -14.83 -2.98
CA GLU A 38 -2.69 -15.06 -1.98
C GLU A 38 -3.13 -14.61 -0.57
N MET A 39 -3.81 -13.47 -0.47
CA MET A 39 -4.32 -12.93 0.79
C MET A 39 -5.42 -13.83 1.38
N GLN A 40 -6.35 -14.31 0.55
CA GLN A 40 -7.38 -15.23 0.97
C GLN A 40 -6.80 -16.51 1.58
N ARG A 41 -5.78 -17.09 0.94
CA ARG A 41 -5.05 -18.26 1.47
C ARG A 41 -4.39 -17.94 2.80
N ALA A 42 -3.64 -16.84 2.89
CA ALA A 42 -2.98 -16.44 4.14
C ALA A 42 -3.98 -16.27 5.31
N ILE A 43 -5.18 -15.73 5.05
CA ILE A 43 -6.24 -15.59 6.06
C ILE A 43 -6.79 -16.97 6.49
N ILE A 44 -7.09 -17.85 5.53
CA ILE A 44 -7.65 -19.19 5.80
C ILE A 44 -6.65 -20.03 6.59
N ASP A 45 -5.38 -20.02 6.17
CA ASP A 45 -4.30 -20.80 6.77
C ASP A 45 -3.77 -20.17 8.07
N ARG A 46 -4.25 -18.96 8.42
CA ARG A 46 -3.78 -18.15 9.55
C ARG A 46 -2.27 -17.89 9.49
N ASP A 47 -1.74 -17.75 8.28
CA ASP A 47 -0.35 -17.41 8.01
C ASP A 47 -0.15 -15.90 8.16
N PHE A 48 0.25 -15.49 9.36
CA PHE A 48 0.47 -14.09 9.68
C PHE A 48 1.64 -13.49 8.90
N GLU A 49 2.73 -14.22 8.71
CA GLU A 49 3.91 -13.71 8.00
C GLU A 49 3.53 -13.34 6.57
N LYS A 50 2.81 -14.23 5.87
CA LYS A 50 2.36 -13.98 4.51
C LYS A 50 1.31 -12.87 4.44
N PHE A 51 0.37 -12.87 5.38
CA PHE A 51 -0.63 -11.82 5.51
C PHE A 51 0.00 -10.43 5.67
N ALA A 52 0.96 -10.30 6.59
CA ALA A 52 1.63 -9.04 6.90
C ALA A 52 2.53 -8.59 5.75
N GLU A 53 3.26 -9.50 5.12
CA GLU A 53 4.05 -9.22 3.91
C GLU A 53 3.16 -8.64 2.79
N LEU A 54 2.07 -9.34 2.44
CA LEU A 54 1.15 -8.91 1.39
C LEU A 54 0.51 -7.57 1.73
N THR A 55 0.15 -7.35 2.99
CA THR A 55 -0.43 -6.08 3.46
C THR A 55 0.54 -4.91 3.26
N MET A 56 1.81 -5.06 3.66
CA MET A 56 2.83 -4.03 3.46
C MET A 56 3.08 -3.76 1.97
N ILE A 57 3.22 -4.81 1.16
CA ILE A 57 3.43 -4.69 -0.29
C ILE A 57 2.24 -3.98 -0.97
N ASP A 58 1.01 -4.31 -0.58
CA ASP A 58 -0.18 -3.76 -1.20
C ASP A 58 -0.42 -2.29 -0.81
N SER A 59 -0.17 -1.94 0.46
CA SER A 59 -0.14 -0.56 0.93
C SER A 59 0.86 0.29 0.14
N ASN A 60 2.09 -0.19 0.00
CA ASN A 60 3.15 0.51 -0.73
C ASN A 60 2.80 0.70 -2.20
N GLN A 61 2.30 -0.33 -2.88
CA GLN A 61 1.93 -0.22 -4.30
C GLN A 61 0.71 0.69 -4.50
N MET A 62 -0.25 0.71 -3.58
CA MET A 62 -1.35 1.66 -3.62
C MET A 62 -0.81 3.09 -3.58
N HIS A 63 0.06 3.42 -2.62
CA HIS A 63 0.67 4.75 -2.52
C HIS A 63 1.56 5.10 -3.72
N ALA A 64 2.22 4.12 -4.34
CA ALA A 64 2.95 4.32 -5.59
C ALA A 64 2.03 4.71 -6.77
N CYS A 65 0.85 4.09 -6.90
CA CYS A 65 -0.14 4.46 -7.92
C CYS A 65 -0.72 5.86 -7.67
N VAL A 66 -0.92 6.21 -6.39
CA VAL A 66 -1.34 7.56 -5.99
C VAL A 66 -0.27 8.61 -6.34
N LEU A 67 1.02 8.27 -6.22
CA LEU A 67 2.15 9.11 -6.60
C LEU A 67 2.27 9.27 -8.13
N ASP A 68 1.97 8.22 -8.90
CA ASP A 68 1.97 8.20 -10.37
C ASP A 68 0.78 8.95 -11.00
N THR A 69 -0.23 9.31 -10.21
CA THR A 69 -1.37 10.12 -10.68
C THR A 69 -0.90 11.53 -11.09
N TYR A 70 -1.56 12.17 -12.07
CA TYR A 70 -1.22 13.55 -12.50
C TYR A 70 -2.40 14.54 -12.36
N PRO A 71 -2.25 15.67 -11.63
CA PRO A 71 -1.15 16.00 -10.72
C PRO A 71 -1.01 14.98 -9.57
N PRO A 72 0.21 14.79 -9.04
CA PRO A 72 0.48 13.79 -8.01
C PRO A 72 -0.27 14.05 -6.71
N CYS A 73 -0.69 12.97 -6.08
CA CYS A 73 -1.32 12.98 -4.77
C CYS A 73 -0.33 12.44 -3.73
N PHE A 74 -0.31 13.03 -2.54
CA PHE A 74 0.56 12.61 -1.43
C PHE A 74 -0.29 12.33 -0.21
N TYR A 75 -0.24 11.08 0.28
CA TYR A 75 -0.95 10.64 1.48
C TYR A 75 -0.03 10.16 2.59
N LEU A 76 1.21 9.82 2.27
CA LEU A 76 2.24 9.55 3.26
C LEU A 76 2.97 10.85 3.56
N ASN A 77 3.30 11.05 4.83
CA ASN A 77 4.18 12.11 5.29
C ASN A 77 5.40 11.50 5.99
N ASP A 78 6.31 12.35 6.48
CA ASP A 78 7.56 11.89 7.11
C ASP A 78 7.32 10.99 8.33
N VAL A 79 6.24 11.20 9.07
CA VAL A 79 5.83 10.31 10.17
C VAL A 79 5.39 8.95 9.63
N SER A 80 4.62 8.92 8.54
CA SER A 80 4.23 7.66 7.89
C SER A 80 5.45 6.88 7.42
N LEU A 81 6.42 7.56 6.78
CA LEU A 81 7.66 6.94 6.29
C LEU A 81 8.52 6.41 7.46
N SER A 82 8.64 7.20 8.54
CA SER A 82 9.37 6.78 9.74
C SER A 82 8.77 5.54 10.40
N ILE A 83 7.44 5.38 10.36
CA ILE A 83 6.76 4.19 10.86
C ILE A 83 7.04 2.98 9.96
N ILE A 84 7.02 3.15 8.63
CA ILE A 84 7.38 2.07 7.69
C ILE A 84 8.80 1.57 7.99
N ASP A 85 9.76 2.48 8.12
CA ASP A 85 11.15 2.14 8.43
C ASP A 85 11.29 1.40 9.77
N LEU A 86 10.56 1.87 10.81
CA LEU A 86 10.54 1.22 12.12
C LEU A 86 10.03 -0.22 12.05
N ILE A 87 8.93 -0.47 11.33
CA ILE A 87 8.36 -1.83 11.21
C ILE A 87 9.33 -2.75 10.49
N HIS A 88 9.98 -2.29 9.41
CA HIS A 88 10.99 -3.08 8.72
C HIS A 88 12.21 -3.38 9.62
N ALA A 89 12.69 -2.38 10.38
CA ALA A 89 13.78 -2.58 11.33
C ALA A 89 13.41 -3.56 12.45
N TYR A 90 12.18 -3.49 12.97
CA TYR A 90 11.68 -4.40 14.00
C TYR A 90 11.58 -5.85 13.50
N ASN A 91 11.06 -6.07 12.29
CA ASN A 91 10.99 -7.39 11.67
C ASN A 91 12.39 -7.97 11.43
N ALA A 92 13.33 -7.15 10.94
CA ALA A 92 14.72 -7.55 10.77
C ALA A 92 15.39 -7.94 12.09
N ALA A 93 15.21 -7.14 13.15
CA ALA A 93 15.74 -7.45 14.49
C ALA A 93 15.10 -8.72 15.10
N SER A 94 13.86 -9.03 14.71
CA SER A 94 13.13 -10.21 15.18
C SER A 94 13.42 -11.48 14.39
N ASN A 95 14.10 -11.40 13.23
CA ASN A 95 14.30 -12.50 12.27
C ASN A 95 13.00 -13.17 11.77
N THR A 96 11.87 -12.47 11.85
CA THR A 96 10.54 -12.93 11.39
C THR A 96 9.64 -11.70 11.22
N ILE A 97 8.61 -11.82 10.37
CA ILE A 97 7.58 -10.80 10.22
C ILE A 97 6.60 -10.93 11.39
N LYS A 98 6.53 -9.91 12.23
CA LYS A 98 5.70 -9.88 13.45
C LYS A 98 4.65 -8.77 13.43
#